data_AF-A0A2H5QFX5-F1
#
_entry.id   AF-A0A2H5QFX5-F1
#
_cell.length_a   1.000
_cell.length_b   1.000
_cell.length_c   1.000
_cell.angle_alpha   90.00
_cell.angle_beta   90.00
_cell.angle_gamma   90.00
#
_symmetry.space_group_name_H-M   'P 1'
#
loop_
_entity.id
_entity.type
_entity.pdbx_description
1 polymer ?
#
loop_
_entity_poly.entity_id
_entity_poly.type
_entity_poly.pdbx_seq_one_letter_code
_entity_poly.pdbx_strand_id
1 'polypeptide(L)' 'MEKRVLVFYLVWTIVLVALPMISANAEVDALYIFKSKLQDPTNSLQSWDNLPGNLCTWFHVTCNPEGSVTRV' A
#
# COMPACT_ATOMS: atom_id res chain seq x y z
N MET A 1 26.22 20.33 25.97
CA MET A 1 25.29 19.16 25.95
C MET A 1 23.96 19.51 25.29
N GLU A 2 23.49 20.75 25.40
CA GLU A 2 22.18 21.21 24.87
C GLU A 2 22.05 21.14 23.35
N LYS A 3 23.10 21.47 22.59
CA LYS A 3 23.04 21.42 21.11
C LYS A 3 22.78 20.02 20.56
N ARG A 4 23.31 18.98 21.22
CA ARG A 4 23.09 17.58 20.84
C ARG A 4 21.65 17.17 21.13
N VAL A 5 21.12 17.57 22.29
CA VAL A 5 19.71 17.34 22.67
C VAL A 5 18.77 18.03 21.68
N LEU A 6 19.06 19.27 21.30
CA LEU A 6 18.27 20.02 20.32
C LEU A 6 18.24 19.33 18.96
N VAL A 7 19.38 18.82 18.50
CA VAL A 7 19.49 18.08 17.23
C VAL A 7 18.68 16.78 17.28
N PHE A 8 18.77 16.01 18.37
CA PHE A 8 17.95 14.80 18.53
C PHE A 8 16.45 15.12 18.52
N TYR A 9 16.04 16.20 19.20
CA TYR A 9 14.65 16.64 19.21
C TYR A 9 14.17 17.03 17.81
N LEU A 10 14.97 17.80 17.07
CA LEU A 10 14.66 18.20 15.69
C LEU A 10 14.54 16.98 14.76
N VAL A 11 15.49 16.05 14.82
CA VAL A 11 15.43 14.82 14.01
C VAL A 11 14.17 14.01 14.35
N TRP A 12 13.85 13.86 15.64
CA TRP A 12 12.67 13.13 16.07
C TRP A 12 11.36 13.79 15.59
N THR A 13 11.27 15.13 15.67
CA THR A 13 10.11 15.86 15.12
C THR A 13 9.98 15.72 13.61
N ILE A 14 11.09 15.71 12.87
CA ILE A 14 11.07 15.52 11.41
C ILE A 14 10.57 14.12 11.05
N VAL A 15 11.05 13.08 11.75
CA VAL A 15 10.60 11.70 11.54
C VAL A 15 9.11 11.56 11.82
N LEU A 16 8.61 12.10 12.94
CA LEU A 16 7.19 12.04 13.28
C LEU A 16 6.28 12.71 12.25
N VAL A 17 6.71 13.85 11.69
CA VAL A 17 5.95 14.57 10.65
C VAL A 17 6.05 13.86 9.29
N ALA A 18 7.11 13.11 9.02
CA ALA A 18 7.32 12.43 7.74
C ALA A 18 6.61 11.08 7.60
N LEU A 19 6.38 10.36 8.71
CA LEU A 19 5.69 9.06 8.71
C LEU A 19 4.30 9.04 8.02
N PRO A 20 3.39 10.03 8.23
CA PRO A 20 2.08 10.02 7.60
C PRO A 20 2.10 10.33 6.09
N MET A 21 3.25 10.73 5.51
CA MET A 21 3.36 10.99 4.07
C MET A 21 3.49 9.70 3.23
N ILE A 22 3.64 8.54 3.88
CA ILE A 22 3.61 7.25 3.19
C ILE A 22 2.14 6.84 3.04
N SER A 23 1.53 7.23 1.92
CA SER A 23 0.20 6.72 1.53
C SER A 23 0.35 5.27 1.07
N ALA A 24 0.40 4.34 2.03
CA ALA A 24 0.26 2.92 1.72
C ALA A 24 -1.22 2.65 1.41
N ASN A 25 -1.53 2.32 0.15
CA ASN A 25 -2.88 1.88 -0.21
C ASN A 25 -3.11 0.49 0.39
N ALA A 26 -3.79 0.44 1.53
CA ALA A 26 -4.03 -0.80 2.28
C ALA A 26 -4.72 -1.88 1.41
N GLU A 27 -5.57 -1.48 0.46
CA GLU A 27 -6.23 -2.40 -0.47
C GLU A 27 -5.23 -3.05 -1.46
N VAL A 28 -4.24 -2.30 -1.96
CA VAL A 28 -3.18 -2.82 -2.85
C VAL A 28 -2.34 -3.85 -2.10
N ASP A 29 -1.91 -3.51 -0.89
CA ASP A 29 -1.06 -4.39 -0.09
C ASP A 29 -1.80 -5.67 0.32
N ALA A 30 -3.07 -5.56 0.75
CA ALA A 30 -3.89 -6.70 1.11
C ALA A 30 -4.06 -7.69 -0.05
N LEU A 31 -4.37 -7.20 -1.26
CA LEU A 31 -4.58 -8.04 -2.43
C LEU A 31 -3.27 -8.59 -3.01
N TYR A 32 -2.18 -7.83 -2.94
CA TYR A 32 -0.85 -8.31 -3.31
C TYR A 32 -0.39 -9.46 -2.39
N ILE A 33 -0.59 -9.31 -1.07
CA ILE A 33 -0.32 -10.38 -0.10
C ILE A 33 -1.21 -11.58 -0.40
N PHE A 34 -2.50 -11.39 -0.68
CA PHE A 34 -3.42 -12.48 -1.05
C PHE A 34 -2.92 -13.27 -2.26
N LYS A 35 -2.56 -12.60 -3.37
CA LYS A 35 -1.95 -13.23 -4.55
C LYS A 35 -0.72 -14.04 -4.18
N SER A 36 0.18 -13.49 -3.36
CA SER A 36 1.43 -14.15 -2.95
C SER A 36 1.23 -15.45 -2.18
N LYS A 37 0.06 -15.65 -1.56
CA LYS A 37 -0.30 -16.85 -0.81
C LYS A 37 -1.08 -17.87 -1.62
N LEU A 38 -1.52 -17.52 -2.83
CA LEU A 38 -2.25 -18.39 -3.73
C LEU A 38 -1.30 -19.09 -4.69
N GLN A 39 -1.50 -20.40 -4.85
CA GLN A 39 -0.87 -21.13 -5.94
C GLN A 39 -1.71 -20.93 -7.18
N ASP A 40 -1.19 -20.16 -8.13
CA ASP A 40 -1.86 -19.80 -9.38
C ASP A 40 -1.21 -20.51 -10.58
N PRO A 41 -1.55 -21.78 -10.85
CA PRO A 41 -0.96 -22.55 -11.95
C PRO A 41 -1.43 -22.06 -13.34
N THR A 42 -2.53 -21.32 -13.41
CA THR A 42 -3.13 -20.82 -14.66
C THR A 42 -2.82 -19.35 -14.94
N ASN A 43 -2.10 -18.68 -14.04
CA ASN A 43 -1.78 -17.25 -14.09
C ASN A 43 -3.02 -16.36 -14.22
N SER A 44 -4.13 -16.75 -13.58
CA SER A 44 -5.40 -16.01 -13.64
C SER A 44 -5.34 -14.65 -12.94
N LEU A 45 -4.42 -14.51 -11.98
CA LEU A 45 -4.17 -13.27 -11.23
C LEU A 45 -2.99 -12.47 -11.82
N GLN A 46 -2.63 -12.68 -13.09
CA GLN A 46 -1.48 -12.01 -13.71
C GLN A 46 -1.55 -10.49 -13.56
N SER A 47 -2.72 -9.88 -13.72
CA SER A 47 -2.92 -8.42 -13.66
C SER A 47 -2.80 -7.81 -12.26
N TRP A 48 -2.74 -8.63 -11.22
CA TRP A 48 -2.61 -8.18 -9.83
C TRP A 48 -1.14 -7.84 -9.52
N ASP A 49 -0.68 -6.68 -9.99
CA ASP A 49 0.71 -6.21 -9.84
C ASP A 49 0.80 -5.05 -8.84
N ASN A 50 1.93 -4.94 -8.11
CA ASN A 50 2.15 -3.92 -7.06
C ASN A 50 2.43 -2.50 -7.60
N LEU A 51 1.89 -2.15 -8.77
CA LEU A 51 2.04 -0.83 -9.36
C LEU A 51 0.97 0.12 -8.78
N PRO A 52 1.26 1.43 -8.64
CA PRO A 52 0.33 2.43 -8.12
C PRO A 52 -0.85 2.76 -9.07
N GLY A 53 -1.32 1.77 -9.85
CA GLY A 53 -2.46 1.86 -10.74
C GLY A 53 -3.79 1.61 -10.01
N ASN A 54 -4.90 1.74 -10.75
CA ASN A 54 -6.24 1.51 -10.22
C ASN A 54 -6.52 0.01 -10.05
N LEU A 55 -6.73 -0.42 -8.81
CA LEU A 55 -7.11 -1.78 -8.41
C LEU A 55 -8.30 -2.36 -9.18
N CYS A 56 -9.24 -1.51 -9.59
CA CYS A 56 -10.44 -1.90 -10.32
C CYS A 56 -10.16 -2.38 -11.75
N THR A 57 -8.92 -2.25 -12.22
CA THR A 57 -8.48 -2.79 -13.52
C THR A 57 -7.97 -4.22 -13.44
N TRP A 58 -7.78 -4.74 -12.23
CA TRP A 58 -7.34 -6.11 -12.02
C TRP A 58 -8.44 -7.11 -12.39
N PHE A 59 -8.03 -8.26 -12.91
CA PHE A 59 -8.98 -9.31 -13.27
C PHE A 59 -9.68 -9.84 -12.02
N HIS A 60 -10.97 -10.16 -12.15
CA HIS A 60 -11.81 -10.65 -11.05
C HIS A 60 -12.09 -9.64 -9.93
N VAL A 61 -11.51 -8.44 -9.96
CA VAL A 61 -11.80 -7.37 -9.00
C VAL A 61 -13.02 -6.58 -9.46
N THR A 62 -13.97 -6.35 -8.55
CA THR A 62 -15.12 -5.45 -8.75
C THR A 62 -15.07 -4.32 -7.74
N CYS A 63 -15.20 -3.09 -8.20
CA CYS A 63 -15.22 -1.89 -7.37
C CYS A 63 -16.59 -1.24 -7.28
N ASN A 64 -16.79 -0.45 -6.22
CA ASN A 64 -17.89 0.48 -6.12
C ASN A 64 -17.63 1.75 -6.97
N PRO A 65 -18.62 2.66 -7.11
CA PRO A 65 -18.44 3.91 -7.84
C PRO A 65 -17.39 4.86 -7.26
N GLU A 66 -16.99 4.67 -6.00
CA GLU A 66 -15.95 5.45 -5.33
C GLU A 66 -14.52 4.89 -5.57
N GLY A 67 -14.41 3.78 -6.31
CA GLY A 67 -13.13 3.16 -6.65
C GLY A 67 -12.56 2.21 -5.59
N SER A 68 -13.35 1.82 -4.58
CA SER A 68 -12.98 0.85 -3.56
C SER A 68 -13.46 -0.56 -3.93
N VAL A 69 -12.63 -1.56 -3.62
CA VAL A 69 -12.89 -2.97 -3.94
C VAL A 69 -14.02 -3.53 -3.09
N THR A 70 -15.02 -4.13 -3.73
CA THR A 70 -16.17 -4.77 -3.05
C THR A 70 -16.23 -6.28 -3.26
N ARG A 71 -15.52 -6.81 -4.26
CA ARG A 71 -15.47 -8.24 -4.55
C ARG A 71 -14.19 -8.60 -5.30
N VAL A 72 -13.64 -9.78 -5.00
CA VAL A 72 -12.52 -10.41 -5.70
C VAL A 72 -12.79 -11.89 -5.98
#